data_AF-A0A4S3IYF9-F1
#
_entry.id   AF-A0A4S3IYF9-F1
#
_cell.length_a   1.000
_cell.length_b   1.000
_cell.length_c   1.000
_cell.angle_alpha   90.00
_cell.angle_beta   90.00
_cell.angle_gamma   90.00
#
_symmetry.space_group_name_H-M   'P 1'
#
loop_
_entity.id
_entity.type
_entity.pdbx_description
1 polymer ?
#
loop_
_entity_poly.entity_id
_entity_poly.type
_entity_poly.pdbx_seq_one_letter_code
_entity_poly.pdbx_strand_id
1 'polypeptide(L)'
;MRLRQLGKSQSVVFIASPDVNQSILDVGGKTHKDKLDSADVIGWLLEQSCSSNENLQTLYLTQGYDFCHRVEAASAYKNFLSDQQHQQALLAEIIHQEQQTLEQFYMPKSVNRAVRADVHRPKPIQEFVNVLDQQRLDLDTSKVTTLLEFTEVEQERELEAQVEEVRENQRPVFFQPLEFPGLHPAVLNFATTGGLQGSGGYEPAFAALQRTALGRKYGVHGVGKSRLFVSTEFTRTIVGVRDSDWLDDFLVSAGLYINTGISLNYPQRPIHWILWSPITNTALVIIPEEAECLVPTMRTQNTPTTHLLVYAAPFTRKMALFNQLDFYALPPLDGDNRFPTALKIELGILSGRLYLDFDEYSVTMQYLNMDGTCATERSGNSALPITVDKPDEFANDPLSFL
;
A
#
# COMPACT_ATOMS: atom_id res chain seq x y z
N MET A 1 -11.40 16.26 -23.34
CA MET A 1 -11.91 16.02 -24.72
C MET A 1 -13.33 16.56 -24.84
N ARG A 2 -13.73 17.08 -26.01
CA ARG A 2 -15.14 17.39 -26.32
C ARG A 2 -15.65 16.39 -27.36
N LEU A 3 -16.52 15.46 -26.95
CA LEU A 3 -17.10 14.46 -27.85
C LEU A 3 -18.27 15.08 -28.61
N ARG A 4 -18.19 15.18 -29.95
CA ARG A 4 -19.24 15.73 -30.83
C ARG A 4 -19.65 14.67 -31.85
N GLN A 5 -20.92 14.68 -32.27
CA GLN A 5 -21.48 13.73 -33.28
C GLN A 5 -21.49 12.24 -32.87
N LEU A 6 -21.51 11.96 -31.56
CA LEU A 6 -21.78 10.63 -31.01
C LEU A 6 -23.08 10.05 -31.59
N GLY A 7 -23.01 8.81 -32.08
CA GLY A 7 -24.13 8.09 -32.69
C GLY A 7 -24.42 8.43 -34.16
N LYS A 8 -23.70 9.39 -34.77
CA LYS A 8 -23.81 9.70 -36.21
C LYS A 8 -22.60 9.22 -37.00
N SER A 9 -21.41 9.69 -36.65
CA SER A 9 -20.14 9.34 -37.31
C SER A 9 -19.12 8.71 -36.35
N GLN A 10 -19.38 8.80 -35.04
CA GLN A 10 -18.50 8.33 -33.98
C GLN A 10 -19.28 7.44 -33.01
N SER A 11 -18.63 6.38 -32.53
CA SER A 11 -19.12 5.50 -31.47
C SER A 11 -18.12 5.49 -30.31
N VAL A 12 -18.61 5.18 -29.12
CA VAL A 12 -17.78 4.99 -27.92
C VAL A 12 -17.92 3.55 -27.47
N VAL A 13 -16.79 2.95 -27.10
CA VAL A 13 -16.72 1.63 -26.49
C VAL A 13 -16.05 1.81 -25.14
N PHE A 14 -16.67 1.28 -24.11
CA PHE A 14 -16.13 1.28 -22.75
C PHE A 14 -15.37 -0.03 -22.53
N ILE A 15 -14.18 0.07 -21.95
CA ILE A 15 -13.35 -1.07 -21.56
C ILE A 15 -13.10 -0.91 -20.07
N ALA A 16 -13.46 -1.93 -19.30
CA ALA A 16 -13.34 -1.94 -17.84
C ALA A 16 -12.49 -3.14 -17.40
N SER A 17 -11.71 -2.95 -16.32
CA SER A 17 -11.08 -4.07 -15.61
C SER A 17 -12.14 -4.93 -14.91
N PRO A 18 -11.82 -6.17 -14.50
CA PRO A 18 -12.75 -7.02 -13.75
C PRO A 18 -13.35 -6.33 -12.52
N ASP A 19 -12.55 -5.57 -11.78
CA ASP A 19 -12.98 -4.87 -10.56
C ASP A 19 -14.01 -3.76 -10.87
N VAL A 20 -13.76 -2.98 -11.91
CA VAL A 20 -14.70 -1.94 -12.37
C VAL A 20 -15.97 -2.57 -12.92
N ASN A 21 -15.85 -3.68 -13.65
CA ASN A 21 -17.01 -4.43 -14.15
C ASN A 21 -17.87 -4.95 -12.99
N GLN A 22 -17.26 -5.48 -11.93
CA GLN A 22 -17.98 -5.88 -10.72
C GLN A 22 -18.69 -4.69 -10.08
N SER A 23 -17.99 -3.57 -9.91
CA SER A 23 -18.58 -2.35 -9.34
C SER A 23 -19.77 -1.82 -10.15
N ILE A 24 -19.72 -1.89 -11.48
CA ILE A 24 -20.86 -1.53 -12.36
C ILE A 24 -22.05 -2.46 -12.11
N LEU A 25 -21.81 -3.76 -11.99
CA LEU A 25 -22.85 -4.75 -11.69
C LEU A 25 -23.48 -4.49 -10.32
N ASP A 26 -22.67 -4.20 -9.30
CA ASP A 26 -23.11 -3.97 -7.93
C ASP A 26 -24.03 -2.74 -7.85
N VAL A 27 -23.65 -1.62 -8.46
CA VAL A 27 -24.48 -0.39 -8.51
C VAL A 27 -25.77 -0.63 -9.29
N GLY A 28 -25.70 -1.41 -10.37
CA GLY A 28 -26.86 -1.76 -11.19
C GLY A 28 -27.77 -2.84 -10.58
N GLY A 29 -27.37 -3.49 -9.48
CA GLY A 29 -28.05 -4.65 -8.92
C GLY A 29 -28.11 -5.85 -9.89
N LYS A 30 -27.12 -5.96 -10.77
CA LYS A 30 -27.04 -6.96 -11.85
C LYS A 30 -26.08 -8.10 -11.50
N THR A 31 -26.25 -9.23 -12.16
CA THR A 31 -25.37 -10.39 -12.04
C THR A 31 -24.50 -10.54 -13.28
N HIS A 32 -23.41 -11.33 -13.21
CA HIS A 32 -22.54 -11.60 -14.37
C HIS A 32 -23.25 -12.22 -15.59
N LYS A 33 -24.47 -12.74 -15.42
CA LYS A 33 -25.27 -13.31 -16.51
C LYS A 33 -26.06 -12.25 -17.26
N ASP A 34 -26.22 -11.07 -16.67
CA ASP A 34 -26.97 -9.98 -17.25
C ASP A 34 -26.11 -9.22 -18.27
N LYS A 35 -26.76 -8.75 -19.34
CA LYS A 35 -26.07 -7.94 -20.35
C LYS A 35 -25.91 -6.52 -19.83
N LEU A 36 -24.67 -6.06 -19.82
CA LEU A 36 -24.34 -4.66 -19.58
C LEU A 36 -24.49 -3.86 -20.87
N ASP A 37 -25.04 -2.66 -20.73
CA ASP A 37 -25.09 -1.66 -21.79
C ASP A 37 -24.37 -0.36 -21.39
N SER A 38 -24.34 0.61 -22.30
CA SER A 38 -23.72 1.90 -22.00
C SER A 38 -24.47 2.71 -20.94
N ALA A 39 -25.78 2.48 -20.75
CA ALA A 39 -26.54 3.19 -19.74
C ALA A 39 -26.11 2.76 -18.33
N ASP A 40 -25.80 1.48 -18.14
CA ASP A 40 -25.24 0.96 -16.87
C ASP A 40 -23.92 1.64 -16.51
N VAL A 41 -23.03 1.80 -17.50
CA VAL A 41 -21.73 2.47 -17.29
C VAL A 41 -21.92 3.93 -16.91
N ILE A 42 -22.84 4.64 -17.57
CA ILE A 42 -23.12 6.05 -17.25
C ILE A 42 -23.78 6.18 -15.87
N GLY A 43 -24.71 5.30 -15.53
CA GLY A 43 -25.33 5.25 -14.20
C GLY A 43 -24.30 5.03 -13.10
N TRP A 44 -23.40 4.06 -13.30
CA TRP A 44 -22.28 3.81 -12.41
C TRP A 44 -21.36 5.03 -12.28
N LEU A 45 -21.00 5.70 -13.38
CA LEU A 45 -20.16 6.91 -13.34
C LEU A 45 -20.78 8.05 -12.53
N LEU A 46 -22.10 8.25 -12.67
CA LEU A 46 -22.83 9.26 -11.91
C LEU A 46 -22.84 8.91 -10.42
N GLU A 47 -23.10 7.65 -10.09
CA GLU A 47 -23.06 7.16 -8.71
C GLU A 47 -21.67 7.31 -8.08
N GLN A 48 -20.61 6.93 -8.79
CA GLN A 48 -19.23 7.13 -8.33
C GLN A 48 -18.92 8.61 -8.10
N SER A 49 -19.42 9.51 -8.96
CA SER A 49 -19.25 10.95 -8.79
C SER A 49 -20.00 11.47 -7.56
N CYS A 50 -21.23 11.01 -7.33
CA CYS A 50 -22.02 11.34 -6.14
C CYS A 50 -21.34 10.81 -4.87
N SER A 51 -21.01 9.52 -4.83
CA SER A 51 -20.28 8.87 -3.73
C SER A 51 -18.96 9.58 -3.45
N SER A 52 -18.21 9.98 -4.48
CA SER A 52 -16.99 10.76 -4.32
C SER A 52 -17.31 12.10 -3.64
N ASN A 53 -18.25 12.89 -4.16
CA ASN A 53 -18.64 14.17 -3.55
C ASN A 53 -19.11 14.05 -2.10
N GLU A 54 -19.89 13.01 -1.78
CA GLU A 54 -20.32 12.70 -0.41
C GLU A 54 -19.14 12.39 0.51
N ASN A 55 -18.17 11.60 0.02
CA ASN A 55 -16.95 11.32 0.78
C ASN A 55 -16.11 12.59 1.03
N LEU A 56 -16.11 13.55 0.11
CA LEU A 56 -15.41 14.84 0.26
C LEU A 56 -16.17 15.85 1.11
N GLN A 57 -17.47 15.64 1.33
CA GLN A 57 -18.29 16.55 2.13
C GLN A 57 -17.73 16.75 3.54
N THR A 58 -17.17 15.69 4.13
CA THR A 58 -16.51 15.74 5.45
C THR A 58 -15.32 16.70 5.43
N LEU A 59 -14.47 16.62 4.40
CA LEU A 59 -13.33 17.52 4.26
C LEU A 59 -13.78 18.97 4.05
N TYR A 60 -14.79 19.22 3.20
CA TYR A 60 -15.32 20.57 2.99
C TYR A 60 -15.86 21.19 4.28
N LEU A 61 -16.47 20.39 5.15
CA LEU A 61 -16.93 20.86 6.46
C LEU A 61 -15.75 21.29 7.34
N THR A 62 -14.67 20.48 7.41
CA THR A 62 -13.51 20.83 8.23
C THR A 62 -12.79 22.06 7.68
N GLN A 63 -12.58 22.16 6.37
CA GLN A 63 -12.04 23.37 5.73
C GLN A 63 -12.90 24.61 6.01
N GLY A 64 -14.23 24.45 6.04
CA GLY A 64 -15.17 25.49 6.43
C GLY A 64 -14.98 25.94 7.89
N TYR A 65 -14.80 25.00 8.82
CA TYR A 65 -14.50 25.31 10.20
C TYR A 65 -13.14 25.98 10.37
N ASP A 66 -12.11 25.53 9.65
CA ASP A 66 -10.77 26.12 9.68
C ASP A 66 -10.74 27.51 9.08
N PHE A 67 -11.53 27.77 8.04
CA PHE A 67 -11.76 29.11 7.55
C PHE A 67 -12.35 30.00 8.64
N CYS A 68 -13.41 29.56 9.33
CA CYS A 68 -14.00 30.32 10.43
C CYS A 68 -12.96 30.60 11.53
N HIS A 69 -12.19 29.57 11.89
CA HIS A 69 -11.15 29.65 12.91
C HIS A 69 -10.08 30.69 12.55
N ARG A 70 -9.54 30.64 11.33
CA ARG A 70 -8.53 31.59 10.84
C ARG A 70 -9.05 33.03 10.81
N VAL A 71 -10.29 33.23 10.38
CA VAL A 71 -10.89 34.58 10.35
C VAL A 71 -11.17 35.08 11.78
N GLU A 72 -11.63 34.22 12.68
CA GLU A 72 -11.80 34.55 14.11
C GLU A 72 -10.47 34.95 14.75
N ALA A 73 -9.43 34.13 14.58
CA ALA A 73 -8.10 34.40 15.10
C ALA A 73 -7.50 35.69 14.52
N ALA A 74 -7.63 35.92 13.21
CA ALA A 74 -7.19 37.17 12.58
C ALA A 74 -7.96 38.40 13.12
N SER A 75 -9.24 38.24 13.48
CA SER A 75 -10.04 39.31 14.08
C SER A 75 -9.69 39.58 15.54
N ALA A 76 -9.26 38.57 16.29
CA ALA A 76 -8.80 38.69 17.67
C ALA A 76 -7.39 39.32 17.74
N TYR A 77 -6.49 38.93 16.83
CA TYR A 77 -5.08 39.32 16.84
C TYR A 77 -4.72 40.36 15.78
N LYS A 78 -5.50 41.44 15.62
CA LYS A 78 -5.40 42.41 14.50
C LYS A 78 -4.02 43.03 14.24
N ASN A 79 -3.16 43.13 15.26
CA ASN A 79 -1.83 43.73 15.16
C ASN A 79 -0.71 42.71 14.88
N PHE A 80 -1.02 41.53 14.34
CA PHE A 80 -0.06 40.46 14.09
C PHE A 80 1.12 40.84 13.17
N LEU A 81 1.04 41.93 12.40
CA LEU A 81 2.15 42.47 11.59
C LEU A 81 3.11 43.38 12.37
N SER A 82 2.68 43.89 13.52
CA SER A 82 3.41 44.91 14.29
C SER A 82 3.75 44.48 15.71
N ASP A 83 3.03 43.51 16.26
CA ASP A 83 3.22 42.98 17.60
C ASP A 83 3.54 41.48 17.56
N GLN A 84 4.73 41.13 18.09
CA GLN A 84 5.24 39.77 18.14
C GLN A 84 4.37 38.85 19.02
N GLN A 85 3.71 39.36 20.06
CA GLN A 85 2.82 38.56 20.89
C GLN A 85 1.54 38.18 20.14
N HIS A 86 0.95 39.13 19.41
CA HIS A 86 -0.19 38.85 18.53
C HIS A 86 0.18 37.91 17.38
N GLN A 87 1.40 38.03 16.84
CA GLN A 87 1.90 37.13 15.82
C GLN A 87 2.02 35.68 16.33
N GLN A 88 2.63 35.49 17.51
CA GLN A 88 2.79 34.16 18.10
C GLN A 88 1.45 33.53 18.46
N ALA A 89 0.51 34.32 19.00
CA ALA A 89 -0.84 33.84 19.32
C ALA A 89 -1.62 33.45 18.06
N LEU A 90 -1.54 34.23 16.99
CA LEU A 90 -2.16 33.89 15.70
C LEU A 90 -1.56 32.61 15.10
N LEU A 91 -0.24 32.47 15.11
CA LEU A 91 0.43 31.28 14.59
C LEU A 91 0.08 30.04 15.40
N ALA A 92 -0.03 30.14 16.73
CA ALA A 92 -0.44 29.02 17.56
C ALA A 92 -1.87 28.53 17.26
N GLU A 93 -2.76 29.42 16.82
CA GLU A 93 -4.14 29.07 16.45
C GLU A 93 -4.28 28.58 14.99
N ILE A 94 -3.43 29.05 14.07
CA ILE A 94 -3.53 28.70 12.64
C ILE A 94 -2.67 27.49 12.27
N ILE A 95 -1.57 27.24 12.99
CA ILE A 95 -0.70 26.09 12.71
C ILE A 95 -1.33 24.85 13.32
N HIS A 96 -1.74 23.92 12.45
CA HIS A 96 -2.17 22.59 12.86
C HIS A 96 -0.95 21.68 13.07
N GLN A 97 -1.01 20.82 14.08
CA GLN A 97 0.03 19.84 14.34
C GLN A 97 -0.12 18.66 13.38
N GLU A 98 0.71 18.59 12.34
CA GLU A 98 0.70 17.51 11.33
C GLU A 98 1.13 16.16 11.91
N GLN A 99 1.95 16.16 12.97
CA GLN A 99 2.45 14.95 13.62
C GLN A 99 1.52 14.52 14.75
N GLN A 100 0.76 13.45 14.51
CA GLN A 100 -0.09 12.81 15.51
C GLN A 100 0.43 11.39 15.82
N THR A 101 0.27 10.94 17.06
CA THR A 101 0.65 9.57 17.45
C THR A 101 -0.39 8.55 16.96
N LEU A 102 0.00 7.27 16.83
CA LEU A 102 -0.94 6.20 16.49
C LEU A 102 -2.10 6.11 17.49
N GLU A 103 -1.84 6.38 18.77
CA GLU A 103 -2.88 6.44 19.80
C GLU A 103 -3.90 7.57 19.52
N GLN A 104 -3.42 8.75 19.13
CA GLN A 104 -4.28 9.89 18.78
C GLN A 104 -5.10 9.65 17.49
N PHE A 105 -4.56 8.89 16.54
CA PHE A 105 -5.27 8.48 15.33
C PHE A 105 -6.30 7.38 15.62
N TYR A 106 -5.90 6.28 16.25
CA TYR A 106 -6.68 5.05 16.29
C TYR A 106 -7.47 4.81 17.58
N MET A 107 -7.25 5.58 18.66
CA MET A 107 -8.08 5.42 19.86
C MET A 107 -9.52 5.85 19.60
N PRO A 108 -10.52 5.06 20.06
CA PRO A 108 -11.91 5.49 20.07
C PRO A 108 -12.06 6.75 20.93
N LYS A 109 -12.12 7.92 20.28
CA LYS A 109 -12.39 9.17 20.98
C LYS A 109 -13.84 9.12 21.47
N SER A 110 -14.04 9.16 22.79
CA SER A 110 -15.36 9.50 23.32
C SER A 110 -15.76 10.83 22.69
N VAL A 111 -16.98 10.93 22.16
CA VAL A 111 -17.53 12.11 21.48
C VAL A 111 -17.45 13.31 22.42
N ASN A 112 -16.27 13.93 22.47
CA ASN A 112 -16.11 15.21 23.09
C ASN A 112 -16.75 16.14 22.10
N ARG A 113 -18.02 16.46 22.36
CA ARG A 113 -18.55 17.79 22.04
C ARG A 113 -17.49 18.75 22.57
N ALA A 114 -16.57 19.16 21.71
CA ALA A 114 -15.73 20.30 22.01
C ALA A 114 -16.74 21.41 22.27
N VAL A 115 -16.90 21.72 23.56
CA VAL A 115 -17.65 22.85 24.05
C VAL A 115 -16.92 24.04 23.44
N ARG A 116 -17.38 24.49 22.27
CA ARG A 116 -16.97 25.76 21.69
C ARG A 116 -17.48 26.80 22.67
N ALA A 117 -16.59 27.22 23.57
CA ALA A 117 -16.86 28.29 24.49
C ALA A 117 -17.30 29.52 23.70
N ASP A 118 -18.17 30.30 24.32
CA ASP A 118 -18.83 31.49 23.79
C ASP A 118 -17.80 32.59 23.50
N VAL A 119 -17.01 32.42 22.44
CA VAL A 119 -16.12 33.44 21.89
C VAL A 119 -17.02 34.41 21.13
N HIS A 120 -16.87 35.70 21.39
CA HIS A 120 -17.65 36.73 20.73
C HIS A 120 -17.30 36.79 19.23
N ARG A 121 -18.00 35.97 18.44
CA ARG A 121 -17.77 35.86 17.00
C ARG A 121 -18.37 37.04 16.26
N PRO A 122 -17.68 37.54 15.20
CA PRO A 122 -18.32 38.38 14.21
C PRO A 122 -19.58 37.68 13.65
N LYS A 123 -20.71 38.40 13.63
CA LYS A 123 -22.02 37.84 13.20
C LYS A 123 -21.99 37.04 11.89
N PRO A 124 -21.29 37.48 10.83
CA PRO A 124 -21.23 36.71 9.57
C PRO A 124 -20.58 35.33 9.72
N ILE A 125 -19.58 35.20 10.61
CA ILE A 125 -18.90 33.94 10.86
C ILE A 125 -19.79 33.01 11.67
N GLN A 126 -20.52 33.56 12.65
CA GLN A 126 -21.47 32.79 13.44
C GLN A 126 -22.61 32.22 12.57
N GLU A 127 -23.13 32.99 11.63
CA GLU A 127 -24.12 32.52 10.65
C GLU A 127 -23.56 31.41 9.77
N PHE A 128 -22.32 31.54 9.29
CA PHE A 128 -21.68 30.51 8.46
C PHE A 128 -21.39 29.22 9.26
N VAL A 129 -20.91 29.33 10.50
CA VAL A 129 -20.72 28.16 11.38
C VAL A 129 -22.04 27.43 11.63
N ASN A 130 -23.15 28.16 11.81
CA ASN A 130 -24.46 27.53 11.98
C ASN A 130 -24.90 26.74 10.74
N VAL A 131 -24.58 27.22 9.53
CA VAL A 131 -24.83 26.48 8.28
C VAL A 131 -23.98 25.21 8.22
N LEU A 132 -22.70 25.28 8.61
CA LEU A 132 -21.82 24.11 8.67
C LEU A 132 -22.30 23.09 9.72
N ASP A 133 -22.75 23.55 10.88
CA ASP A 133 -23.28 22.70 11.94
C ASP A 133 -24.59 22.01 11.51
N GLN A 134 -25.46 22.68 10.74
CA GLN A 134 -26.64 22.05 10.13
C GLN A 134 -26.25 20.98 9.12
N GLN A 135 -25.35 21.30 8.18
CA GLN A 135 -24.86 20.33 7.19
C GLN A 135 -24.23 19.11 7.88
N ARG A 136 -23.46 19.31 8.95
CA ARG A 136 -22.88 18.21 9.75
C ARG A 136 -23.94 17.31 10.38
N LEU A 137 -25.06 17.86 10.84
CA LEU A 137 -26.15 17.07 11.43
C LEU A 137 -26.93 16.28 10.38
N ASP A 138 -26.98 16.77 9.15
CA ASP A 138 -27.60 16.08 8.02
C ASP A 138 -26.73 14.92 7.47
N LEU A 139 -25.43 14.87 7.81
CA LEU A 139 -24.59 13.69 7.55
C LEU A 139 -24.94 12.55 8.51
N ASP A 140 -25.15 11.36 7.95
CA ASP A 140 -25.46 10.12 8.67
C ASP A 140 -24.47 9.87 9.84
N THR A 141 -24.99 9.99 11.07
CA THR A 141 -24.20 10.11 12.31
C THR A 141 -23.32 8.89 12.60
N SER A 142 -23.54 7.75 11.93
CA SER A 142 -22.76 6.52 12.14
C SER A 142 -21.38 6.55 11.49
N LYS A 143 -21.12 7.44 10.52
CA LYS A 143 -19.83 7.53 9.80
C LYS A 143 -18.99 8.74 10.23
N VAL A 144 -19.60 9.78 10.77
CA VAL A 144 -18.99 11.12 10.92
C VAL A 144 -17.90 11.22 11.98
N THR A 145 -18.03 10.51 13.10
CA THR A 145 -17.16 10.76 14.27
C THR A 145 -15.73 10.25 14.12
N THR A 146 -15.53 9.22 13.29
CA THR A 146 -14.22 8.60 13.03
C THR A 146 -13.60 9.07 11.73
N LEU A 147 -14.25 9.96 10.98
CA LEU A 147 -13.74 10.41 9.68
C LEU A 147 -13.10 11.79 9.74
N LEU A 148 -13.61 12.72 10.57
CA LEU A 148 -13.19 14.13 10.55
C LEU A 148 -11.68 14.38 10.74
N GLU A 149 -10.99 13.61 11.59
CA GLU A 149 -9.52 13.72 11.74
C GLU A 149 -8.74 12.78 10.82
N PHE A 150 -9.36 11.69 10.34
CA PHE A 150 -8.73 10.72 9.44
C PHE A 150 -8.70 11.21 8.00
N THR A 151 -9.68 12.00 7.57
CA THR A 151 -9.85 12.39 6.17
C THR A 151 -9.02 13.59 5.76
N GLU A 152 -8.57 14.45 6.67
CA GLU A 152 -7.80 15.63 6.25
C GLU A 152 -6.46 15.23 5.62
N VAL A 153 -5.65 14.45 6.33
CA VAL A 153 -4.29 14.11 5.88
C VAL A 153 -4.29 13.11 4.71
N GLU A 154 -5.24 12.15 4.69
CA GLU A 154 -5.34 11.18 3.60
C GLU A 154 -6.12 11.70 2.37
N GLN A 155 -7.16 12.54 2.55
CA GLN A 155 -7.96 13.04 1.42
C GLN A 155 -7.46 14.36 0.84
N GLU A 156 -6.77 15.24 1.58
CA GLU A 156 -6.11 16.41 0.95
C GLU A 156 -5.10 15.97 -0.11
N ARG A 157 -4.48 14.79 0.08
CA ARG A 157 -3.64 14.12 -0.93
C ARG A 157 -4.40 13.58 -2.16
N GLU A 158 -5.68 13.23 -2.04
CA GLU A 158 -6.51 12.77 -3.16
C GLU A 158 -7.22 13.94 -3.90
N LEU A 159 -7.40 15.11 -3.26
CA LEU A 159 -8.21 16.24 -3.75
C LEU A 159 -7.45 17.39 -4.42
N GLU A 160 -6.11 17.37 -4.47
CA GLU A 160 -5.31 18.31 -5.26
C GLU A 160 -5.44 18.05 -6.79
N ALA A 161 -6.67 17.94 -7.28
CA ALA A 161 -7.00 17.80 -8.71
C ALA A 161 -7.38 19.16 -9.33
N GLN A 162 -6.63 20.21 -9.01
CA GLN A 162 -6.45 21.40 -9.87
C GLN A 162 -5.24 22.24 -9.40
N VAL A 163 -4.12 21.58 -9.13
CA VAL A 163 -2.84 22.29 -9.01
C VAL A 163 -2.48 22.78 -10.42
N GLU A 164 -2.41 24.10 -10.63
CA GLU A 164 -1.60 24.65 -11.73
C GLU A 164 -0.14 24.29 -11.40
N GLU A 165 0.26 23.10 -11.83
CA GLU A 165 1.62 22.59 -11.68
C GLU A 165 2.52 23.52 -12.52
N VAL A 166 3.23 24.44 -11.88
CA VAL A 166 4.48 24.94 -12.45
C VAL A 166 5.42 23.75 -12.40
N ARG A 167 5.36 22.93 -13.45
CA ARG A 167 6.13 21.72 -13.60
C ARG A 167 7.60 22.11 -13.68
N GLU A 168 8.29 22.10 -12.55
CA GLU A 168 9.73 21.89 -12.58
C GLU A 168 9.91 20.52 -13.23
N ASN A 169 10.33 20.49 -14.49
CA ASN A 169 10.63 19.25 -15.19
C ASN A 169 11.87 18.62 -14.52
N GLN A 170 11.68 17.98 -13.38
CA GLN A 170 12.54 16.88 -12.97
C GLN A 170 12.34 15.80 -14.03
N ARG A 171 13.23 15.81 -15.02
CA ARG A 171 13.24 14.77 -16.05
C ARG A 171 13.46 13.46 -15.31
N PRO A 172 12.58 12.45 -15.50
CA PRO A 172 12.82 11.13 -14.96
C PRO A 172 14.23 10.70 -15.35
N VAL A 173 14.98 10.17 -14.38
CA VAL A 173 16.29 9.60 -14.68
C VAL A 173 16.06 8.37 -15.55
N PHE A 174 16.48 8.42 -16.81
CA PHE A 174 16.36 7.30 -17.72
C PHE A 174 17.50 6.32 -17.46
N PHE A 175 17.18 5.18 -16.85
CA PHE A 175 18.10 4.07 -16.74
C PHE A 175 18.04 3.20 -17.98
N GLN A 176 19.21 2.71 -18.41
CA GLN A 176 19.25 1.70 -19.44
C GLN A 176 18.82 0.36 -18.82
N PRO A 177 17.70 -0.25 -19.27
CA PRO A 177 17.26 -1.53 -18.74
C PRO A 177 18.27 -2.63 -19.10
N LEU A 178 18.47 -3.57 -18.20
CA LEU A 178 19.24 -4.77 -18.51
C LEU A 178 18.46 -5.62 -19.52
N GLU A 179 19.11 -6.06 -20.59
CA GLU A 179 18.49 -7.01 -21.53
C GLU A 179 18.30 -8.36 -20.84
N PHE A 180 17.08 -8.91 -20.92
CA PHE A 180 16.77 -10.21 -20.35
C PHE A 180 17.61 -11.30 -21.02
N PRO A 181 18.55 -11.97 -20.30
CA PRO A 181 19.48 -12.92 -20.90
C PRO A 181 18.83 -14.27 -21.23
N GLY A 182 17.56 -14.46 -20.85
CA GLY A 182 16.83 -15.72 -20.98
C GLY A 182 16.64 -16.43 -19.64
N LEU A 183 15.75 -17.43 -19.64
CA LEU A 183 15.40 -18.19 -18.43
C LEU A 183 16.59 -19.02 -17.93
N HIS A 184 16.97 -18.82 -16.66
CA HIS A 184 18.08 -19.55 -16.06
C HIS A 184 17.73 -21.05 -15.88
N PRO A 185 18.64 -22.00 -16.18
CA PRO A 185 18.37 -23.43 -16.07
C PRO A 185 17.89 -23.90 -14.69
N ALA A 186 18.39 -23.28 -13.61
CA ALA A 186 17.95 -23.59 -12.25
C ALA A 186 16.48 -23.25 -11.99
N VAL A 187 15.98 -22.14 -12.57
CA VAL A 187 14.57 -21.73 -12.45
C VAL A 187 13.67 -22.69 -13.24
N LEU A 188 14.11 -23.08 -14.45
CA LEU A 188 13.42 -24.10 -15.25
C LEU A 188 13.40 -25.47 -14.55
N ASN A 189 14.51 -25.88 -13.95
CA ASN A 189 14.61 -27.13 -13.18
C ASN A 189 13.70 -27.09 -11.96
N PHE A 190 13.62 -25.94 -11.27
CA PHE A 190 12.68 -25.77 -10.17
C PHE A 190 11.24 -25.94 -10.64
N ALA A 191 10.85 -25.27 -11.73
CA ALA A 191 9.50 -25.35 -12.28
C ALA A 191 9.10 -26.77 -12.77
N THR A 192 10.06 -27.64 -13.07
CA THR A 192 9.80 -29.01 -13.54
C THR A 192 9.89 -30.05 -12.44
N THR A 193 10.81 -29.89 -11.49
CA THR A 193 11.09 -30.90 -10.45
C THR A 193 10.54 -30.55 -9.07
N GLY A 194 10.21 -29.28 -8.82
CA GLY A 194 9.81 -28.78 -7.50
C GLY A 194 10.95 -28.60 -6.50
N GLY A 195 12.21 -28.85 -6.90
CA GLY A 195 13.40 -28.70 -6.07
C GLY A 195 14.38 -27.68 -6.62
N LEU A 196 14.83 -26.76 -5.77
CA LEU A 196 15.94 -25.86 -6.10
C LEU A 196 17.25 -26.66 -6.05
N GLN A 197 17.67 -27.18 -7.20
CA GLN A 197 18.94 -27.91 -7.36
C GLN A 197 19.86 -27.11 -8.28
N GLY A 198 20.67 -26.24 -7.67
CA GLY A 198 21.65 -25.42 -8.37
C GLY A 198 22.49 -24.60 -7.40
N SER A 199 23.65 -24.13 -7.85
CA SER A 199 24.51 -23.20 -7.09
C SER A 199 24.37 -21.75 -7.55
N GLY A 200 23.47 -21.46 -8.50
CA GLY A 200 23.29 -20.13 -9.09
C GLY A 200 21.95 -19.96 -9.82
N GLY A 201 21.63 -18.72 -10.14
CA GLY A 201 20.36 -18.30 -10.77
C GLY A 201 19.26 -17.88 -9.79
N TYR A 202 19.50 -18.06 -8.50
CA TYR A 202 18.63 -17.60 -7.42
C TYR A 202 19.48 -17.34 -6.17
N GLU A 203 18.98 -16.50 -5.26
CA GLU A 203 19.58 -16.25 -3.95
C GLU A 203 18.49 -16.18 -2.86
N PRO A 204 18.81 -16.41 -1.57
CA PRO A 204 17.85 -16.24 -0.49
C PRO A 204 17.29 -14.81 -0.47
N ALA A 205 15.99 -14.65 -0.26
CA ALA A 205 15.33 -13.35 -0.33
C ALA A 205 15.91 -12.32 0.65
N PHE A 206 16.18 -12.73 1.89
CA PHE A 206 16.78 -11.85 2.90
C PHE A 206 18.25 -11.50 2.60
N ALA A 207 18.97 -12.34 1.84
CA ALA A 207 20.32 -12.00 1.38
C ALA A 207 20.27 -10.92 0.28
N ALA A 208 19.28 -10.98 -0.62
CA ALA A 208 19.03 -9.91 -1.57
C ALA A 208 18.60 -8.62 -0.86
N LEU A 209 17.69 -8.72 0.12
CA LEU A 209 17.22 -7.58 0.91
C LEU A 209 18.36 -6.93 1.70
N GLN A 210 19.23 -7.72 2.32
CA GLN A 210 20.43 -7.24 3.03
C GLN A 210 21.33 -6.35 2.16
N ARG A 211 21.38 -6.58 0.84
CA ARG A 211 22.22 -5.80 -0.07
C ARG A 211 21.67 -4.41 -0.38
N THR A 212 20.38 -4.17 -0.14
CA THR A 212 19.71 -2.87 -0.32
C THR A 212 20.17 -1.85 0.73
N ALA A 213 19.98 -0.55 0.47
CA ALA A 213 20.32 0.51 1.42
C ALA A 213 19.55 0.35 2.74
N LEU A 214 18.25 0.08 2.66
CA LEU A 214 17.40 -0.24 3.81
C LEU A 214 17.90 -1.48 4.56
N GLY A 215 18.17 -2.58 3.86
CA GLY A 215 18.68 -3.80 4.47
C GLY A 215 19.99 -3.58 5.24
N ARG A 216 20.92 -2.79 4.69
CA ARG A 216 22.17 -2.44 5.38
C ARG A 216 21.94 -1.52 6.58
N LYS A 217 21.08 -0.51 6.45
CA LYS A 217 20.77 0.46 7.50
C LYS A 217 20.26 -0.22 8.77
N TYR A 218 19.39 -1.23 8.62
CA TYR A 218 18.76 -1.93 9.74
C TYR A 218 19.40 -3.29 10.08
N GLY A 219 20.50 -3.64 9.41
CA GLY A 219 21.25 -4.87 9.70
C GLY A 219 20.45 -6.14 9.38
N VAL A 220 19.73 -6.15 8.26
CA VAL A 220 19.06 -7.36 7.77
C VAL A 220 20.10 -8.45 7.54
N HIS A 221 19.80 -9.66 7.99
CA HIS A 221 20.65 -10.84 7.83
C HIS A 221 19.83 -12.03 7.34
N GLY A 222 20.52 -13.02 6.79
CA GLY A 222 19.87 -14.22 6.25
C GLY A 222 19.20 -15.02 7.35
N VAL A 223 17.89 -15.23 7.22
CA VAL A 223 17.13 -16.14 8.08
C VAL A 223 17.46 -17.57 7.66
N GLY A 224 18.24 -18.29 8.45
CA GLY A 224 18.79 -19.62 8.09
C GLY A 224 17.73 -20.69 7.80
N LYS A 225 16.48 -20.48 8.22
CA LYS A 225 15.33 -21.38 7.99
C LYS A 225 14.39 -20.92 6.88
N SER A 226 14.59 -19.73 6.30
CA SER A 226 13.70 -19.19 5.26
C SER A 226 13.74 -20.07 4.01
N ARG A 227 12.56 -20.32 3.45
CA ARG A 227 12.37 -21.04 2.19
C ARG A 227 11.94 -20.11 1.05
N LEU A 228 12.16 -18.80 1.23
CA LEU A 228 11.86 -17.77 0.25
C LEU A 228 13.14 -17.35 -0.48
N PHE A 229 13.11 -17.47 -1.80
CA PHE A 229 14.21 -17.13 -2.70
C PHE A 229 13.76 -16.09 -3.72
N VAL A 230 14.72 -15.41 -4.31
CA VAL A 230 14.51 -14.49 -5.45
C VAL A 230 15.39 -14.93 -6.62
N SER A 231 14.90 -14.78 -7.85
CA SER A 231 15.73 -15.03 -9.03
C SER A 231 16.83 -13.99 -9.16
N THR A 232 17.96 -14.37 -9.78
CA THR A 232 19.06 -13.43 -10.01
C THR A 232 18.63 -12.26 -10.92
N GLU A 233 17.70 -12.50 -11.84
CA GLU A 233 17.18 -11.43 -12.71
C GLU A 233 16.22 -10.50 -11.97
N PHE A 234 15.50 -10.99 -10.95
CA PHE A 234 14.73 -10.12 -10.05
C PHE A 234 15.63 -9.09 -9.35
N THR A 235 16.88 -9.47 -9.02
CA THR A 235 17.84 -8.59 -8.36
C THR A 235 18.71 -7.76 -9.32
N ARG A 236 18.39 -7.75 -10.64
CA ARG A 236 19.19 -7.07 -11.67
C ARG A 236 18.28 -6.38 -12.69
N THR A 237 17.92 -5.12 -12.44
CA THR A 237 16.97 -4.40 -13.32
C THR A 237 17.64 -3.45 -14.33
N ILE A 238 18.79 -2.86 -13.98
CA ILE A 238 19.45 -1.82 -14.79
C ILE A 238 20.88 -2.21 -15.18
N VAL A 239 21.32 -1.76 -16.35
CA VAL A 239 22.73 -1.89 -16.77
C VAL A 239 23.59 -1.09 -15.81
N GLY A 240 24.65 -1.71 -15.30
CA GLY A 240 25.50 -1.17 -14.24
C GLY A 240 25.84 0.32 -14.43
N VAL A 241 25.47 1.11 -13.44
CA VAL A 241 25.95 2.49 -13.29
C VAL A 241 27.47 2.43 -13.08
N ARG A 242 28.24 3.08 -13.96
CA ARG A 242 29.70 3.17 -13.81
C ARG A 242 30.05 4.08 -12.62
N ASP A 243 30.96 3.58 -11.77
CA ASP A 243 31.95 4.22 -10.87
C ASP A 243 31.67 5.51 -10.07
N SER A 244 30.58 6.28 -10.27
CA SER A 244 30.44 7.56 -9.54
C SER A 244 29.05 7.98 -9.10
N ASP A 245 27.97 7.34 -9.57
CA ASP A 245 26.62 7.78 -9.24
C ASP A 245 25.85 6.69 -8.47
N TRP A 246 25.48 7.05 -7.24
CA TRP A 246 24.68 6.24 -6.35
C TRP A 246 23.29 5.99 -6.93
N LEU A 247 22.90 4.72 -7.04
CA LEU A 247 21.49 4.34 -7.07
C LEU A 247 21.21 3.48 -5.84
N ASP A 248 20.76 4.17 -4.79
CA ASP A 248 20.05 3.54 -3.68
C ASP A 248 18.72 2.97 -4.19
N ASP A 249 18.30 1.87 -3.58
CA ASP A 249 17.01 1.15 -3.73
C ASP A 249 16.68 0.35 -4.99
N PHE A 250 17.44 0.43 -6.09
CA PHE A 250 17.38 -0.66 -7.06
C PHE A 250 18.21 -1.84 -6.56
N LEU A 251 17.63 -3.04 -6.59
CA LEU A 251 18.42 -4.26 -6.55
C LEU A 251 19.39 -4.22 -7.75
N VAL A 252 20.62 -3.75 -7.49
CA VAL A 252 21.73 -3.71 -8.44
C VAL A 252 22.92 -4.35 -7.75
N SER A 253 23.31 -5.49 -8.31
CA SER A 253 24.56 -6.15 -8.02
C SER A 253 25.74 -5.39 -8.62
N ALA A 254 26.56 -4.73 -7.79
CA ALA A 254 28.03 -4.84 -7.79
C ALA A 254 28.60 -3.91 -6.70
N GLY A 255 29.44 -4.46 -5.82
CA GLY A 255 29.93 -3.74 -4.64
C GLY A 255 30.92 -2.62 -4.95
N LEU A 256 30.69 -1.44 -4.36
CA LEU A 256 31.72 -0.53 -3.83
C LEU A 256 31.06 0.51 -2.91
N TYR A 257 31.79 0.93 -1.86
CA TYR A 257 31.40 1.89 -0.82
C TYR A 257 31.75 3.33 -1.22
N ILE A 258 30.88 4.34 -1.10
CA ILE A 258 31.32 5.77 -1.05
C ILE A 258 30.36 6.81 -0.42
N ASN A 259 29.99 6.74 0.86
CA ASN A 259 29.56 7.88 1.72
C ASN A 259 29.16 9.26 1.08
N THR A 260 27.89 9.46 0.65
CA THR A 260 27.28 10.78 0.36
C THR A 260 25.78 10.71 0.66
N GLY A 261 25.33 11.50 1.64
CA GLY A 261 24.00 11.41 2.25
C GLY A 261 22.85 11.99 1.43
N ILE A 262 22.55 11.42 0.25
CA ILE A 262 21.30 11.65 -0.48
C ILE A 262 20.79 10.30 -1.00
N SER A 263 19.80 9.73 -0.30
CA SER A 263 19.18 8.45 -0.65
C SER A 263 17.98 8.70 -1.57
N LEU A 264 18.10 8.28 -2.83
CA LEU A 264 16.99 8.31 -3.78
C LEU A 264 16.24 6.99 -3.68
N ASN A 265 15.18 6.96 -2.86
CA ASN A 265 14.36 5.78 -2.67
C ASN A 265 13.53 5.49 -3.95
N TYR A 266 14.01 4.63 -4.83
CA TYR A 266 13.21 4.13 -5.95
C TYR A 266 12.62 2.75 -5.63
N PRO A 267 11.31 2.54 -5.79
CA PRO A 267 10.65 1.34 -5.31
C PRO A 267 11.25 0.09 -5.95
N GLN A 268 11.61 -0.87 -5.10
CA GLN A 268 11.95 -2.23 -5.51
C GLN A 268 10.87 -2.76 -6.46
N ARG A 269 11.29 -3.61 -7.42
CA ARG A 269 10.37 -4.17 -8.41
C ARG A 269 9.22 -4.88 -7.68
N PRO A 270 7.95 -4.54 -7.99
CA PRO A 270 6.83 -5.13 -7.27
C PRO A 270 6.82 -6.64 -7.48
N ILE A 271 6.57 -7.35 -6.38
CA ILE A 271 6.51 -8.80 -6.40
C ILE A 271 5.15 -9.21 -6.93
N HIS A 272 5.13 -9.74 -8.15
CA HIS A 272 3.90 -10.19 -8.80
C HIS A 272 3.85 -11.69 -9.04
N TRP A 273 4.99 -12.30 -9.37
CA TRP A 273 5.06 -13.69 -9.82
C TRP A 273 5.89 -14.50 -8.86
N ILE A 274 5.31 -15.60 -8.37
CA ILE A 274 5.93 -16.49 -7.40
C ILE A 274 5.80 -17.92 -7.90
N LEU A 275 6.92 -18.63 -8.05
CA LEU A 275 6.91 -20.07 -8.22
C LEU A 275 6.86 -20.72 -6.84
N TRP A 276 5.87 -21.55 -6.62
CA TRP A 276 5.65 -22.29 -5.39
C TRP A 276 5.79 -23.78 -5.61
N SER A 277 6.55 -24.45 -4.74
CA SER A 277 6.63 -25.91 -4.68
C SER A 277 6.01 -26.44 -3.38
N PRO A 278 4.85 -27.12 -3.43
CA PRO A 278 4.26 -27.75 -2.25
C PRO A 278 5.11 -28.93 -1.73
N ILE A 279 5.97 -29.52 -2.59
CA ILE A 279 6.83 -30.66 -2.21
C ILE A 279 7.91 -30.21 -1.23
N THR A 280 8.52 -29.05 -1.50
CA THR A 280 9.68 -28.55 -0.73
C THR A 280 9.32 -27.36 0.16
N ASN A 281 8.04 -26.95 0.19
CA ASN A 281 7.57 -25.73 0.83
C ASN A 281 8.43 -24.50 0.51
N THR A 282 8.87 -24.40 -0.75
CA THR A 282 9.83 -23.41 -1.21
C THR A 282 9.17 -22.48 -2.23
N ALA A 283 9.41 -21.18 -2.06
CA ALA A 283 8.95 -20.14 -2.96
C ALA A 283 10.12 -19.43 -3.63
N LEU A 284 9.95 -19.12 -4.91
CA LEU A 284 10.90 -18.36 -5.70
C LEU A 284 10.17 -17.19 -6.37
N VAL A 285 10.55 -15.96 -6.02
CA VAL A 285 10.09 -14.75 -6.70
C VAL A 285 10.82 -14.62 -8.03
N ILE A 286 10.06 -14.41 -9.11
CA ILE A 286 10.58 -14.33 -10.47
C ILE A 286 10.09 -13.07 -11.19
N ILE A 287 10.68 -12.77 -12.34
CA ILE A 287 10.26 -11.67 -13.20
C ILE A 287 9.17 -12.09 -14.20
N PRO A 288 8.28 -11.19 -14.69
CA PRO A 288 7.32 -11.47 -15.76
C PRO A 288 7.92 -12.14 -17.00
N GLU A 289 9.15 -11.77 -17.38
CA GLU A 289 9.86 -12.33 -18.52
C GLU A 289 10.22 -13.81 -18.29
N GLU A 290 10.62 -14.17 -17.07
CA GLU A 290 10.83 -15.56 -16.66
C GLU A 290 9.49 -16.31 -16.58
N ALA A 291 8.45 -15.67 -16.04
CA ALA A 291 7.11 -16.24 -15.94
C ALA A 291 6.54 -16.60 -17.32
N GLU A 292 6.65 -15.69 -18.30
CA GLU A 292 6.20 -15.90 -19.68
C GLU A 292 6.92 -17.10 -20.33
N CYS A 293 8.23 -17.24 -20.07
CA CYS A 293 9.00 -18.39 -20.56
C CYS A 293 8.56 -19.72 -19.92
N LEU A 294 8.05 -19.69 -18.69
CA LEU A 294 7.65 -20.88 -17.93
C LEU A 294 6.22 -21.33 -18.23
N VAL A 295 5.32 -20.40 -18.54
CA VAL A 295 3.89 -20.68 -18.79
C VAL A 295 3.65 -21.84 -19.77
N PRO A 296 4.32 -21.92 -20.95
CA PRO A 296 4.14 -23.04 -21.88
C PRO A 296 4.55 -24.40 -21.28
N THR A 297 5.67 -24.42 -20.56
CA THR A 297 6.18 -25.63 -19.91
C THR A 297 5.23 -26.11 -18.82
N MET A 298 4.76 -25.19 -17.97
CA MET A 298 3.86 -25.53 -16.87
C MET A 298 2.49 -25.99 -17.36
N ARG A 299 2.00 -25.47 -18.49
CA ARG A 299 0.74 -25.93 -19.12
C ARG A 299 0.82 -27.32 -19.75
N THR A 300 2.00 -27.76 -20.15
CA THR A 300 2.21 -29.06 -20.83
C THR A 300 2.63 -30.17 -19.88
N GLN A 301 2.90 -29.85 -18.61
CA GLN A 301 3.22 -30.84 -17.59
C GLN A 301 1.98 -31.70 -17.24
N ASN A 302 2.15 -33.02 -17.31
CA ASN A 302 1.10 -33.97 -16.94
C ASN A 302 0.88 -34.04 -15.41
N THR A 303 1.94 -33.83 -14.64
CA THR A 303 1.93 -33.87 -13.17
C THR A 303 2.61 -32.60 -12.65
N PRO A 304 1.86 -31.57 -12.26
CA PRO A 304 2.44 -30.33 -11.78
C PRO A 304 3.12 -30.54 -10.44
N THR A 305 4.40 -30.22 -10.37
CA THR A 305 5.21 -30.23 -9.13
C THR A 305 5.36 -28.83 -8.54
N THR A 306 5.09 -27.80 -9.34
CA THR A 306 5.13 -26.39 -8.95
C THR A 306 3.95 -25.63 -9.52
N HIS A 307 3.63 -24.51 -8.88
CA HIS A 307 2.55 -23.61 -9.25
C HIS A 307 3.11 -22.19 -9.40
N LEU A 308 2.76 -21.53 -10.50
CA LEU A 308 3.01 -20.11 -10.71
C LEU A 308 1.85 -19.33 -10.12
N LEU A 309 2.11 -18.56 -9.07
CA LEU A 309 1.14 -17.79 -8.32
C LEU A 309 1.26 -16.30 -8.66
N VAL A 310 0.11 -15.62 -8.61
CA VAL A 310 0.05 -14.15 -8.66
C VAL A 310 -0.08 -13.61 -7.24
N TYR A 311 0.71 -12.60 -6.93
CA TYR A 311 0.73 -11.92 -5.65
C TYR A 311 0.73 -10.40 -5.84
N ALA A 312 0.17 -9.69 -4.87
CA ALA A 312 0.29 -8.25 -4.76
C ALA A 312 0.25 -7.86 -3.28
N ALA A 313 1.24 -7.09 -2.82
CA ALA A 313 1.24 -6.60 -1.46
C ALA A 313 0.22 -5.47 -1.30
N PRO A 314 -0.72 -5.54 -0.33
CA PRO A 314 -1.61 -4.42 -0.05
C PRO A 314 -0.83 -3.28 0.65
N PHE A 315 -0.70 -2.16 -0.05
CA PHE A 315 -0.07 -0.92 0.45
C PHE A 315 -1.09 0.22 0.66
N THR A 316 -2.36 0.04 0.27
CA THR A 316 -3.45 0.96 0.61
C THR A 316 -4.62 0.20 1.23
N ARG A 317 -5.36 0.87 2.13
CA ARG A 317 -6.51 0.28 2.83
C ARG A 317 -7.64 -0.18 1.90
N LYS A 318 -7.82 0.51 0.76
CA LYS A 318 -8.88 0.21 -0.23
C LYS A 318 -8.50 -0.97 -1.16
N MET A 319 -7.24 -1.41 -1.14
CA MET A 319 -6.79 -2.52 -1.98
C MET A 319 -7.34 -3.84 -1.43
N ALA A 320 -7.84 -4.71 -2.31
CA ALA A 320 -8.22 -6.05 -1.89
C ALA A 320 -7.01 -6.79 -1.32
N LEU A 321 -7.22 -7.60 -0.29
CA LEU A 321 -6.16 -8.32 0.40
C LEU A 321 -5.73 -9.53 -0.46
N PHE A 322 -4.67 -9.34 -1.26
CA PHE A 322 -4.06 -10.36 -2.13
C PHE A 322 -2.92 -11.14 -1.43
N ASN A 323 -3.05 -11.38 -0.12
CA ASN A 323 -2.05 -12.03 0.73
C ASN A 323 -2.19 -13.56 0.85
N GLN A 324 -3.32 -14.12 0.42
CA GLN A 324 -3.62 -15.54 0.65
C GLN A 324 -2.98 -16.50 -0.37
N LEU A 325 -2.34 -15.98 -1.43
CA LEU A 325 -1.65 -16.74 -2.49
C LEU A 325 -2.56 -17.70 -3.29
N ASP A 326 -3.87 -17.45 -3.25
CA ASP A 326 -4.93 -18.29 -3.85
C ASP A 326 -5.65 -17.60 -5.02
N PHE A 327 -5.37 -16.33 -5.30
CA PHE A 327 -6.07 -15.54 -6.32
C PHE A 327 -5.96 -16.15 -7.72
N TYR A 328 -4.75 -16.49 -8.15
CA TYR A 328 -4.51 -17.14 -9.43
C TYR A 328 -3.29 -18.03 -9.34
N ALA A 329 -3.44 -19.25 -9.85
CA ALA A 329 -2.38 -20.25 -9.89
C ALA A 329 -2.36 -20.98 -11.23
N LEU A 330 -1.16 -21.21 -11.76
CA LEU A 330 -0.93 -21.98 -12.96
C LEU A 330 0.18 -23.03 -12.73
N PRO A 331 -0.13 -24.33 -12.79
CA PRO A 331 -1.47 -24.93 -12.88
C PRO A 331 -2.32 -24.65 -11.63
N PRO A 332 -3.66 -24.84 -11.69
CA PRO A 332 -4.54 -24.59 -10.55
C PRO A 332 -4.10 -25.34 -9.30
N LEU A 333 -4.28 -24.69 -8.15
CA LEU A 333 -4.06 -25.27 -6.84
C LEU A 333 -5.17 -26.27 -6.51
N ASP A 334 -4.83 -27.37 -5.84
CA ASP A 334 -5.82 -28.26 -5.25
C ASP A 334 -6.48 -27.58 -4.03
N GLY A 335 -7.76 -27.87 -3.78
CA GLY A 335 -8.66 -27.07 -2.93
C GLY A 335 -8.37 -26.98 -1.42
N ASP A 336 -7.25 -27.51 -0.92
CA ASP A 336 -6.80 -27.35 0.49
C ASP A 336 -5.30 -27.01 0.54
N ASN A 337 -4.82 -26.18 -0.40
CA ASN A 337 -3.42 -25.76 -0.41
C ASN A 337 -3.14 -24.78 0.74
N ARG A 338 -2.48 -25.30 1.77
CA ARG A 338 -2.04 -24.53 2.94
C ARG A 338 -0.61 -24.05 2.74
N PHE A 339 -0.46 -22.76 2.47
CA PHE A 339 0.84 -22.10 2.46
C PHE A 339 1.38 -21.96 3.89
N PRO A 340 2.68 -22.21 4.13
CA PRO A 340 3.29 -21.95 5.44
C PRO A 340 3.11 -20.49 5.86
N THR A 341 2.66 -20.24 7.09
CA THR A 341 2.45 -18.86 7.57
C THR A 341 3.74 -18.04 7.58
N ALA A 342 4.87 -18.67 7.92
CA ALA A 342 6.19 -18.03 7.86
C ALA A 342 6.50 -17.51 6.45
N LEU A 343 6.14 -18.25 5.40
CA LEU A 343 6.34 -17.82 4.01
C LEU A 343 5.52 -16.56 3.69
N LYS A 344 4.24 -16.51 4.12
CA LYS A 344 3.39 -15.32 3.90
C LYS A 344 3.95 -14.08 4.58
N ILE A 345 4.47 -14.24 5.81
CA ILE A 345 5.11 -13.16 6.56
C ILE A 345 6.39 -12.70 5.84
N GLU A 346 7.29 -13.62 5.51
CA GLU A 346 8.55 -13.32 4.82
C GLU A 346 8.31 -12.63 3.47
N LEU A 347 7.32 -13.10 2.71
CA LEU A 347 6.90 -12.49 1.46
C LEU A 347 6.32 -11.09 1.69
N GLY A 348 5.49 -10.91 2.73
CA GLY A 348 4.98 -9.63 3.17
C GLY A 348 6.09 -8.62 3.45
N ILE A 349 7.10 -9.01 4.22
CA ILE A 349 8.28 -8.20 4.55
C ILE A 349 9.05 -7.84 3.27
N LEU A 350 9.36 -8.83 2.43
CA LEU A 350 10.09 -8.60 1.18
C LEU A 350 9.33 -7.67 0.22
N SER A 351 8.00 -7.74 0.22
CA SER A 351 7.13 -6.95 -0.66
C SER A 351 6.73 -5.57 -0.13
N GLY A 352 7.16 -5.20 1.08
CA GLY A 352 6.78 -3.93 1.71
C GLY A 352 5.29 -3.85 2.04
N ARG A 353 4.68 -4.98 2.46
CA ARG A 353 3.25 -5.05 2.80
C ARG A 353 2.95 -4.22 4.05
N LEU A 354 2.02 -3.27 3.93
CA LEU A 354 1.60 -2.39 5.04
C LEU A 354 0.33 -2.87 5.76
N TYR A 355 -0.55 -3.58 5.05
CA TYR A 355 -1.82 -4.05 5.60
C TYR A 355 -1.80 -5.58 5.73
N LEU A 356 -2.23 -6.09 6.89
CA LEU A 356 -2.34 -7.52 7.19
C LEU A 356 -3.72 -7.84 7.78
N ASP A 357 -4.17 -9.07 7.57
CA ASP A 357 -5.37 -9.59 8.23
C ASP A 357 -5.15 -9.67 9.74
N PHE A 358 -6.18 -9.39 10.53
CA PHE A 358 -6.11 -9.48 11.99
C PHE A 358 -5.67 -10.87 12.47
N ASP A 359 -6.08 -11.92 11.76
CA ASP A 359 -5.71 -13.31 12.06
C ASP A 359 -4.20 -13.59 11.88
N GLU A 360 -3.49 -12.80 11.07
CA GLU A 360 -2.04 -12.90 10.87
C GLU A 360 -1.23 -12.10 11.89
N TYR A 361 -1.87 -11.21 12.66
CA TYR A 361 -1.21 -10.29 13.59
C TYR A 361 -0.39 -11.03 14.65
N SER A 362 -1.02 -11.97 15.38
CA SER A 362 -0.33 -12.69 16.46
C SER A 362 0.85 -13.51 15.95
N VAL A 363 0.73 -14.10 14.77
CA VAL A 363 1.80 -14.93 14.18
C VAL A 363 2.94 -14.05 13.68
N THR A 364 2.62 -12.87 13.15
CA THR A 364 3.63 -11.88 12.75
C THR A 364 4.39 -11.36 13.96
N MET A 365 3.70 -11.03 15.06
CA MET A 365 4.33 -10.62 16.32
C MET A 365 5.27 -11.70 16.87
N GLN A 366 4.85 -12.96 16.81
CA GLN A 366 5.69 -14.09 17.21
C GLN A 366 6.92 -14.25 16.30
N TYR A 367 6.76 -14.09 14.98
CA TYR A 367 7.87 -14.12 14.02
C TYR A 367 8.87 -12.99 14.27
N LEU A 368 8.40 -11.82 14.68
CA LEU A 368 9.21 -10.66 15.07
C LEU A 368 9.80 -10.76 16.48
N ASN A 369 9.64 -11.89 17.18
CA ASN A 369 10.09 -12.12 18.57
C ASN A 369 9.54 -11.09 19.58
N MET A 370 8.32 -10.59 19.37
CA MET A 370 7.69 -9.56 20.20
C MET A 370 6.81 -10.09 21.35
N ASP A 371 6.92 -11.37 21.69
CA ASP A 371 6.17 -11.98 22.80
C ASP A 371 6.66 -11.43 24.16
N GLY A 372 6.16 -10.25 24.55
CA GLY A 372 6.50 -9.67 25.86
C GLY A 372 5.81 -8.38 26.29
N THR A 373 5.28 -7.53 25.40
CA THR A 373 4.96 -6.14 25.80
C THR A 373 3.48 -5.73 25.82
N CYS A 374 2.53 -6.58 25.42
CA CYS A 374 1.10 -6.18 25.36
C CYS A 374 0.09 -7.11 26.05
N ALA A 375 0.52 -8.18 26.73
CA ALA A 375 -0.39 -9.12 27.40
C ALA A 375 -0.18 -9.20 28.92
N THR A 376 -0.09 -8.04 29.57
CA THR A 376 -0.52 -7.88 30.97
C THR A 376 -1.39 -6.64 30.93
N GLU A 377 -2.69 -6.75 30.67
CA GLU A 377 -3.69 -7.03 31.69
C GLU A 377 -4.98 -7.58 31.04
N ARG A 378 -5.64 -8.47 31.81
CA ARG A 378 -7.01 -9.02 31.65
C ARG A 378 -7.14 -10.38 30.96
N SER A 379 -7.05 -11.41 31.83
CA SER A 379 -7.87 -12.64 31.91
C SER A 379 -8.95 -12.81 30.83
N GLY A 380 -9.15 -13.93 30.17
CA GLY A 380 -8.55 -15.25 30.25
C GLY A 380 -9.37 -16.17 29.33
N ASN A 381 -8.72 -16.94 28.48
CA ASN A 381 -9.21 -18.21 27.94
C ASN A 381 -8.10 -18.87 27.11
N SER A 382 -7.85 -20.15 27.40
CA SER A 382 -6.78 -20.93 26.80
C SER A 382 -7.06 -21.21 25.32
N ALA A 383 -6.24 -20.67 24.43
CA ALA A 383 -6.02 -21.25 23.11
C ALA A 383 -4.66 -21.96 23.12
N LEU A 384 -4.63 -23.19 22.62
CA LEU A 384 -3.43 -24.04 22.56
C LEU A 384 -2.33 -23.33 21.75
N PRO A 385 -1.06 -23.38 22.21
CA PRO A 385 0.03 -22.73 21.50
C PRO A 385 0.30 -23.46 20.19
N ILE A 386 0.08 -22.76 19.06
CA ILE A 386 0.68 -23.15 17.79
C ILE A 386 2.18 -22.90 17.96
N THR A 387 2.96 -23.97 18.09
CA THR A 387 4.41 -23.91 18.18
C THR A 387 4.99 -23.49 16.83
N VAL A 388 5.15 -22.19 16.62
CA VAL A 388 6.07 -21.68 15.60
C VAL A 388 7.47 -21.80 16.20
N ASP A 389 8.30 -22.67 15.62
CA ASP A 389 9.72 -22.76 15.97
C ASP A 389 10.35 -21.37 15.84
N LYS A 390 10.94 -20.86 16.93
CA LYS A 390 11.58 -19.53 16.97
C LYS A 390 12.50 -19.34 15.76
N PRO A 391 12.19 -18.40 14.84
CA PRO A 391 13.12 -18.01 13.80
C PRO A 391 14.24 -17.18 14.42
N ASP A 392 15.45 -17.32 13.88
CA ASP A 392 16.51 -16.35 14.15
C ASP A 392 15.99 -14.96 13.73
N GLU A 393 16.32 -13.91 14.49
CA GLU A 393 15.94 -12.54 14.12
C GLU A 393 16.40 -12.24 12.69
N PHE A 394 15.60 -11.53 11.89
CA PHE A 394 15.97 -11.24 10.49
C PHE A 394 16.71 -9.91 10.34
N ALA A 395 16.66 -9.05 11.36
CA ALA A 395 17.28 -7.72 11.40
C ALA A 395 17.65 -7.36 12.84
N ASN A 396 18.58 -6.40 13.02
CA ASN A 396 18.98 -5.93 14.35
C ASN A 396 17.83 -5.23 15.09
N ASP A 397 16.96 -4.54 14.34
CA ASP A 397 15.72 -3.95 14.82
C ASP A 397 14.62 -4.19 13.77
N PRO A 398 13.89 -5.32 13.88
CA PRO A 398 12.82 -5.68 12.97
C PRO A 398 11.72 -4.63 12.85
N LEU A 399 11.43 -3.89 13.93
CA LEU A 399 10.34 -2.91 13.96
C LEU A 399 10.71 -1.61 13.29
N SER A 400 11.94 -1.14 13.46
CA SER A 400 12.37 0.08 12.76
C SER A 400 12.60 -0.15 11.26
N PHE A 401 12.75 -1.41 10.84
CA PHE A 401 12.86 -1.80 9.44
C PHE A 401 11.51 -1.82 8.71
N LEU A 402 10.45 -2.31 9.38
CA LEU A 402 9.07 -2.33 8.88
C LEU A 402 8.44 -0.94 8.95
#